data_AF-A0A7C3MUR3-F1
#
_entry.id   AF-A0A7C3MUR3-F1
#
_cell.length_a   1.000
_cell.length_b   1.000
_cell.length_c   1.000
_cell.angle_alpha   90.00
_cell.angle_beta   90.00
_cell.angle_gamma   90.00
#
_symmetry.space_group_name_H-M   'P 1'
#
loop_
_entity.id
_entity.type
_entity.pdbx_description
1 polymer ?
#
loop_
_entity_poly.entity_id
_entity_poly.type
_entity_poly.pdbx_seq_one_letter_code
_entity_poly.pdbx_strand_id
1 'polypeptide(L)'
;MIGTVHAPPSLLSDLFTPAHVRATLEKFRPTAVGVEAMPEWLAAGVFFPVTYEAQEVAVPWAEEHSVPVYGIDWQEPQVARADQTPSVASPQSIQELLRRARATASSLLQQTQSPQRNLFGWINGRVGRRAIGRWYHPGPEASDELRAEVAAMAHRNDRVVERILEAARRHPGGRLAVVIGGLHKPDLDAKLALHLEVRVVQLEDLPPIGDGDVAAARRPRDAVAIANECLDGSGFWANPRGVDRKRVERWLAYLASTSPNSPAEEYFRARLHAVRGEYDEAKALLLPLAVSTNQEPLAYRGQNWFWLHLLGVSQRARVEMGRLCDLQGRRTEAVRWYRLALEELRANPPKRISAPASAMLNWYNQNLQRSYQEGMDVLALLLREPYTNELDGARPVEVPRGRNLLADPSSQMSAKWRHRAQPTDVARYERGDGTSLVVECRKDEAGPCYWAHSVAVAGEGEYVLAGDIETEGLSEQATVALCVQCRNAAGKQIGFASTAQVPGQFAPSHEWTSIGVRFTAPAGTAKLVTFAMLNGRGTARFRSVRLVAVPVGTAIHP
;
A
#
# COMPACT_ATOMS: atom_id res chain seq x y z
N MET A 1 0.33 22.82 5.54
CA MET A 1 0.84 21.44 5.58
C MET A 1 0.05 20.56 4.62
N ILE A 2 0.71 19.87 3.69
CA ILE A 2 0.15 18.89 2.76
C ILE A 2 0.55 17.50 3.27
N GLY A 3 -0.41 16.78 3.87
CA GLY A 3 -0.20 15.43 4.37
C GLY A 3 -0.27 14.40 3.24
N THR A 4 0.68 13.47 3.20
CA THR A 4 0.80 12.45 2.16
C THR A 4 0.77 11.03 2.72
N VAL A 5 0.61 10.04 1.84
CA VAL A 5 0.96 8.66 2.15
C VAL A 5 2.13 8.35 1.27
N HIS A 6 3.19 7.95 1.93
CA HIS A 6 4.34 7.30 1.34
C HIS A 6 3.92 6.27 0.30
N ALA A 7 4.71 6.13 -0.75
CA ALA A 7 4.50 5.04 -1.70
C ALA A 7 4.75 3.69 -0.99
N PRO A 8 4.12 2.57 -1.41
CA PRO A 8 3.33 2.38 -2.63
C PRO A 8 1.87 2.89 -2.64
N PRO A 9 1.17 3.16 -1.53
CA PRO A 9 -0.26 3.57 -1.56
C PRO A 9 -0.63 4.70 -2.51
N SER A 10 0.15 5.78 -2.52
CA SER A 10 -0.07 6.93 -3.39
C SER A 10 0.16 6.62 -4.88
N LEU A 11 0.75 5.46 -5.20
CA LEU A 11 0.90 4.97 -6.57
C LEU A 11 -0.18 3.94 -6.94
N LEU A 12 -0.86 3.36 -5.95
CA LEU A 12 -1.87 2.30 -6.13
C LEU A 12 -3.33 2.78 -5.96
N SER A 13 -3.57 4.05 -5.59
CA SER A 13 -4.92 4.64 -5.45
C SER A 13 -5.22 5.67 -6.53
N ASP A 14 -6.42 5.66 -7.13
CA ASP A 14 -6.81 6.68 -8.12
C ASP A 14 -7.26 7.96 -7.41
N LEU A 15 -7.70 7.81 -6.16
CA LEU A 15 -8.16 8.89 -5.30
C LEU A 15 -7.00 9.56 -4.52
N PHE A 16 -5.77 9.13 -4.77
CA PHE A 16 -4.56 9.80 -4.32
C PHE A 16 -3.40 9.43 -5.23
N THR A 17 -2.99 10.37 -6.07
CA THR A 17 -1.86 10.26 -6.99
C THR A 17 -0.84 11.39 -6.75
N PRO A 18 0.40 11.26 -7.24
CA PRO A 18 1.38 12.35 -7.30
C PRO A 18 0.82 13.69 -7.80
N ALA A 19 -0.07 13.64 -8.78
CA ALA A 19 -0.68 14.82 -9.36
C ALA A 19 -1.56 15.63 -8.38
N HIS A 20 -2.12 15.00 -7.34
CA HIS A 20 -2.87 15.71 -6.29
C HIS A 20 -1.96 16.64 -5.49
N VAL A 21 -0.73 16.20 -5.20
CA VAL A 21 0.28 17.02 -4.50
C VAL A 21 0.68 18.21 -5.37
N ARG A 22 1.00 17.99 -6.66
CA ARG A 22 1.31 19.11 -7.58
C ARG A 22 0.14 20.07 -7.75
N ALA A 23 -1.07 19.58 -7.99
CA ALA A 23 -2.25 20.45 -8.12
C ALA A 23 -2.47 21.32 -6.87
N THR A 24 -2.17 20.77 -5.69
CA THR A 24 -2.21 21.54 -4.44
C THR A 24 -1.12 22.61 -4.40
N LEU A 25 0.11 22.30 -4.80
CA LEU A 25 1.20 23.27 -4.88
C LEU A 25 0.88 24.40 -5.88
N GLU A 26 0.33 24.08 -7.05
CA GLU A 26 -0.11 25.05 -8.07
C GLU A 26 -1.16 26.04 -7.54
N LYS A 27 -2.13 25.53 -6.77
CA LYS A 27 -3.19 26.36 -6.18
C LYS A 27 -2.67 27.18 -5.01
N PHE A 28 -1.79 26.60 -4.19
CA PHE A 28 -1.24 27.26 -3.03
C PHE A 28 -0.24 28.36 -3.39
N ARG A 29 0.52 28.19 -4.48
CA ARG A 29 1.59 29.09 -4.96
C ARG A 29 2.59 29.43 -3.85
N PRO A 30 3.30 28.43 -3.31
CA PRO A 30 4.30 28.67 -2.27
C PRO A 30 5.47 29.51 -2.78
N THR A 31 6.06 30.31 -1.89
CA THR A 31 7.37 30.97 -2.08
C THR A 31 8.52 30.09 -1.61
N ALA A 32 8.23 29.00 -0.90
CA ALA A 32 9.18 27.99 -0.45
C ALA A 32 8.48 26.65 -0.23
N VAL A 33 9.21 25.55 -0.39
CA VAL A 33 8.73 24.19 -0.13
C VAL A 33 9.58 23.51 0.93
N GLY A 34 8.97 22.97 1.97
CA GLY A 34 9.57 22.03 2.90
C GLY A 34 9.24 20.60 2.50
N VAL A 35 10.20 19.69 2.52
CA VAL A 35 9.99 18.26 2.22
C VAL A 35 10.50 17.37 3.35
N GLU A 36 9.88 16.20 3.50
CA GLU A 36 10.31 15.14 4.41
C GLU A 36 11.64 14.50 3.96
N ALA A 37 12.70 15.26 4.18
CA ALA A 37 14.10 14.88 4.06
C ALA A 37 14.89 15.68 5.09
N MET A 38 15.94 15.09 5.66
CA MET A 38 16.85 15.85 6.50
C MET A 38 17.61 16.88 5.64
N PRO A 39 17.97 18.06 6.18
CA PRO A 39 18.67 19.10 5.42
C PRO A 39 19.92 18.59 4.69
N GLU A 40 20.76 17.81 5.36
CA GLU A 40 21.99 17.22 4.81
C GLU A 40 21.72 16.16 3.73
N TRP A 41 20.57 15.48 3.80
CA TRP A 41 20.15 14.51 2.79
C TRP A 41 19.65 15.22 1.55
N LEU A 42 18.78 16.20 1.72
CA LEU A 42 18.32 17.03 0.60
C LEU A 42 19.51 17.68 -0.12
N ALA A 43 20.46 18.24 0.63
CA ALA A 43 21.68 18.82 0.05
C ALA A 43 22.53 17.82 -0.74
N ALA A 44 22.44 16.53 -0.43
CA ALA A 44 23.11 15.44 -1.13
C ALA A 44 22.23 14.76 -2.20
N GLY A 45 21.00 15.23 -2.45
CA GLY A 45 20.04 14.58 -3.34
C GLY A 45 19.55 13.21 -2.83
N VAL A 46 19.57 13.02 -1.50
CA VAL A 46 19.15 11.79 -0.82
C VAL A 46 17.78 12.01 -0.20
N PHE A 47 16.92 10.99 -0.31
CA PHE A 47 15.58 10.98 0.24
C PHE A 47 15.30 9.64 0.90
N PHE A 48 14.28 9.58 1.77
CA PHE A 48 13.74 8.30 2.20
C PHE A 48 13.19 7.55 0.99
N PRO A 49 13.42 6.23 0.85
CA PRO A 49 13.04 5.54 -0.38
C PRO A 49 11.51 5.50 -0.61
N VAL A 50 10.70 5.77 0.43
CA VAL A 50 9.23 5.86 0.34
C VAL A 50 8.67 7.23 0.01
N THR A 51 9.44 8.30 0.19
CA THR A 51 8.92 9.66 0.05
C THR A 51 8.90 10.08 -1.42
N TYR A 52 8.17 9.33 -2.26
CA TYR A 52 7.97 9.66 -3.68
C TYR A 52 7.44 11.08 -3.85
N GLU A 53 6.52 11.49 -2.98
CA GLU A 53 5.96 12.83 -2.87
C GLU A 53 6.97 13.94 -2.60
N ALA A 54 8.14 13.62 -2.05
CA ALA A 54 9.22 14.57 -1.82
C ALA A 54 10.19 14.53 -3.00
N GLN A 55 10.76 13.35 -3.26
CA GLN A 55 11.89 13.15 -4.17
C GLN A 55 11.51 13.37 -5.63
N GLU A 56 10.35 12.84 -6.05
CA GLU A 56 9.87 12.98 -7.40
C GLU A 56 8.87 14.12 -7.40
N VAL A 57 7.82 14.01 -6.60
CA VAL A 57 6.98 15.07 -6.07
C VAL A 57 7.36 16.56 -6.15
N ALA A 58 7.54 17.08 -4.94
CA ALA A 58 7.60 18.48 -4.59
C ALA A 58 8.93 19.14 -4.97
N VAL A 59 10.04 18.40 -4.94
CA VAL A 59 11.37 18.93 -5.30
C VAL A 59 11.42 19.33 -6.79
N PRO A 60 11.20 18.41 -7.75
CA PRO A 60 11.06 18.77 -9.16
C PRO A 60 10.00 19.84 -9.46
N TRP A 61 8.85 19.83 -8.77
CA TRP A 61 7.88 20.92 -8.93
C TRP A 61 8.48 22.27 -8.54
N ALA A 62 9.19 22.33 -7.42
CA ALA A 62 9.81 23.56 -6.94
C ALA A 62 10.95 24.01 -7.88
N GLU A 63 11.75 23.08 -8.40
CA GLU A 63 12.78 23.37 -9.42
C GLU A 63 12.17 23.95 -10.69
N GLU A 64 11.11 23.34 -11.23
CA GLU A 64 10.35 23.84 -12.40
C GLU A 64 9.85 25.28 -12.20
N HIS A 65 9.53 25.66 -10.96
CA HIS A 65 8.97 26.97 -10.60
C HIS A 65 10.00 27.94 -10.00
N SER A 66 11.29 27.56 -9.94
CA SER A 66 12.33 28.34 -9.27
C SER A 66 11.99 28.70 -7.81
N VAL A 67 11.32 27.78 -7.10
CA VAL A 67 10.95 27.88 -5.69
C VAL A 67 12.00 27.16 -4.84
N PRO A 68 12.56 27.78 -3.78
CA PRO A 68 13.53 27.12 -2.92
C PRO A 68 12.93 25.96 -2.13
N VAL A 69 13.73 24.90 -1.95
CA VAL A 69 13.36 23.70 -1.19
C VAL A 69 14.19 23.57 0.08
N TYR A 70 13.54 23.17 1.16
CA TYR A 70 14.14 22.93 2.48
C TYR A 70 13.87 21.52 2.95
N GLY A 71 14.91 20.84 3.45
CA GLY A 71 14.73 19.62 4.23
C GLY A 71 14.22 20.00 5.60
N ILE A 72 13.03 19.54 5.96
CA ILE A 72 12.39 19.87 7.25
C ILE A 72 12.40 18.70 8.23
N ASP A 73 12.83 17.53 7.80
CA ASP A 73 12.78 16.33 8.62
C ASP A 73 13.96 16.24 9.59
N TRP A 74 13.82 15.36 10.56
CA TRP A 74 14.84 15.06 11.54
C TRP A 74 14.75 13.60 12.00
N GLN A 75 15.88 12.93 12.11
CA GLN A 75 15.97 11.63 12.76
C GLN A 75 17.16 11.60 13.72
N GLU A 76 16.96 10.95 14.85
CA GLU A 76 18.01 10.77 15.84
C GLU A 76 19.06 9.78 15.31
N PRO A 77 20.36 10.12 15.30
CA PRO A 77 21.40 9.25 14.74
C PRO A 77 21.47 7.84 15.37
N GLN A 78 20.97 7.69 16.60
CA GLN A 78 20.92 6.42 17.32
C GLN A 78 19.74 5.54 16.89
N VAL A 79 18.59 6.13 16.54
CA VAL A 79 17.44 5.39 16.01
C VAL A 79 17.78 4.82 14.63
N ALA A 80 18.54 5.55 13.82
CA ALA A 80 19.10 5.05 12.56
C ALA A 80 20.09 3.86 12.73
N ARG A 81 20.67 3.68 13.92
CA ARG A 81 21.48 2.49 14.26
C ARG A 81 20.64 1.32 14.75
N ALA A 82 19.48 1.57 15.37
CA ALA A 82 18.56 0.53 15.83
C ALA A 82 17.70 -0.02 14.67
N ASP A 83 17.40 0.80 13.66
CA ASP A 83 16.87 0.41 12.35
C ASP A 83 17.90 -0.30 11.46
N GLN A 84 18.95 -0.86 12.06
CA GLN A 84 19.67 -1.98 11.46
C GLN A 84 18.67 -3.10 11.28
N THR A 85 18.01 -3.09 10.11
CA THR A 85 17.26 -4.21 9.59
C THR A 85 18.12 -5.43 9.86
N PRO A 86 17.64 -6.41 10.65
CA PRO A 86 18.42 -7.59 10.96
C PRO A 86 19.02 -8.09 9.65
N SER A 87 20.31 -8.45 9.65
CA SER A 87 20.97 -9.00 8.47
C SER A 87 20.11 -10.12 7.94
N VAL A 88 19.28 -9.83 6.93
CA VAL A 88 18.38 -10.84 6.44
C VAL A 88 19.27 -11.70 5.56
N ALA A 89 19.52 -12.92 6.03
CA ALA A 89 20.31 -13.88 5.30
C ALA A 89 19.85 -13.93 3.84
N SER A 90 20.81 -13.94 2.91
CA SER A 90 20.52 -14.05 1.49
C SER A 90 19.53 -15.19 1.26
N PRO A 91 18.52 -15.01 0.38
CA PRO A 91 17.57 -16.07 0.08
C PRO A 91 18.33 -17.33 -0.37
N GLN A 92 17.92 -18.50 0.11
CA GLN A 92 18.57 -19.76 -0.25
C GLN A 92 17.98 -20.41 -1.51
N SER A 93 16.82 -19.93 -1.96
CA SER A 93 16.12 -20.38 -3.17
C SER A 93 15.27 -19.26 -3.77
N ILE A 94 14.84 -19.42 -5.02
CA ILE A 94 13.89 -18.52 -5.68
C ILE A 94 12.53 -18.54 -4.97
N GLN A 95 12.07 -19.70 -4.49
CA GLN A 95 10.79 -19.79 -3.77
C GLN A 95 10.81 -19.04 -2.44
N GLU A 96 11.92 -19.10 -1.71
CA GLU A 96 12.07 -18.31 -0.49
C GLU A 96 12.03 -16.81 -0.78
N LEU A 97 12.73 -16.35 -1.82
CA LEU A 97 12.71 -14.96 -2.27
C LEU A 97 11.28 -14.51 -2.57
N LEU A 98 10.53 -15.27 -3.38
CA LEU A 98 9.15 -14.97 -3.76
C LEU A 98 8.21 -14.91 -2.55
N ARG A 99 8.38 -15.82 -1.58
CA ARG A 99 7.60 -15.82 -0.33
C ARG A 99 7.88 -14.57 0.50
N ARG A 100 9.15 -14.17 0.64
CA ARG A 100 9.54 -12.95 1.38
C ARG A 100 9.00 -11.69 0.71
N ALA A 101 9.20 -11.58 -0.60
CA ALA A 101 8.64 -10.55 -1.47
C ALA A 101 7.13 -10.35 -1.22
N ARG A 102 6.35 -11.44 -1.28
CA ARG A 102 4.91 -11.43 -1.07
C ARG A 102 4.52 -11.01 0.34
N ALA A 103 5.21 -11.51 1.36
CA ALA A 103 4.94 -11.16 2.75
C ALA A 103 5.17 -9.66 3.02
N THR A 104 6.29 -9.12 2.54
CA THR A 104 6.61 -7.69 2.65
C THR A 104 5.58 -6.84 1.92
N ALA A 105 5.30 -7.16 0.65
CA ALA A 105 4.32 -6.42 -0.14
C ALA A 105 2.91 -6.47 0.49
N SER A 106 2.49 -7.64 0.99
CA SER A 106 1.20 -7.79 1.65
C SER A 106 1.10 -6.98 2.94
N SER A 107 2.16 -6.93 3.75
CA SER A 107 2.23 -6.12 4.97
C SER A 107 2.07 -4.63 4.64
N LEU A 108 2.84 -4.14 3.64
CA LEU A 108 2.75 -2.76 3.18
C LEU A 108 1.35 -2.42 2.66
N LEU A 109 0.73 -3.30 1.88
CA LEU A 109 -0.63 -3.05 1.39
C LEU A 109 -1.67 -3.12 2.51
N GLN A 110 -1.54 -4.02 3.49
CA GLN A 110 -2.49 -4.12 4.60
C GLN A 110 -2.59 -2.83 5.42
N GLN A 111 -1.48 -2.11 5.61
CA GLN A 111 -1.49 -0.79 6.27
C GLN A 111 -2.33 0.26 5.50
N THR A 112 -2.76 -0.06 4.28
CA THR A 112 -3.21 0.91 3.27
C THR A 112 -4.56 0.51 2.68
N GLN A 113 -5.11 -0.63 3.11
CA GLN A 113 -6.42 -1.14 2.73
C GLN A 113 -7.55 -0.32 3.36
N SER A 114 -7.74 0.87 2.81
CA SER A 114 -9.07 1.44 2.60
C SER A 114 -9.11 2.03 1.19
N PRO A 115 -9.11 1.19 0.13
CA PRO A 115 -9.02 1.62 -1.27
C PRO A 115 -10.19 2.49 -1.73
N GLN A 116 -11.25 2.58 -0.94
CA GLN A 116 -12.44 3.38 -1.22
C GLN A 116 -12.40 4.79 -0.60
N ARG A 117 -11.36 5.14 0.16
CA ARG A 117 -11.25 6.48 0.74
C ARG A 117 -10.54 7.37 -0.27
N ASN A 118 -11.10 8.55 -0.52
CA ASN A 118 -10.32 9.70 -1.00
C ASN A 118 -9.23 9.97 0.04
N LEU A 119 -8.13 9.23 -0.03
CA LEU A 119 -7.12 9.16 1.01
C LEU A 119 -6.41 10.50 1.15
N PHE A 120 -6.16 11.17 0.01
CA PHE A 120 -5.63 12.52 -0.01
C PHE A 120 -6.55 13.50 0.72
N GLY A 121 -7.84 13.49 0.38
CA GLY A 121 -8.86 14.31 1.03
C GLY A 121 -9.08 13.95 2.50
N TRP A 122 -8.99 12.67 2.86
CA TRP A 122 -9.16 12.21 4.24
C TRP A 122 -8.01 12.69 5.13
N ILE A 123 -6.75 12.48 4.73
CA ILE A 123 -5.56 12.92 5.47
C ILE A 123 -5.55 14.43 5.65
N ASN A 124 -5.90 15.16 4.60
CA ASN A 124 -5.86 16.61 4.61
C ASN A 124 -7.16 17.24 5.13
N GLY A 125 -8.22 16.47 5.35
CA GLY A 125 -9.52 16.91 5.82
C GLY A 125 -9.74 16.72 7.33
N ARG A 126 -10.77 17.37 7.87
CA ARG A 126 -11.05 17.40 9.31
C ARG A 126 -11.17 16.01 9.95
N VAL A 127 -11.79 15.05 9.26
CA VAL A 127 -12.05 13.70 9.80
C VAL A 127 -10.74 12.93 9.98
N GLY A 128 -9.87 12.88 8.97
CA GLY A 128 -8.60 12.17 9.07
C GLY A 128 -7.64 12.86 10.03
N ARG A 129 -7.57 14.20 10.04
CA ARG A 129 -6.77 14.93 11.03
C ARG A 129 -7.17 14.58 12.47
N ARG A 130 -8.46 14.51 12.78
CA ARG A 130 -8.94 14.09 14.12
C ARG A 130 -8.62 12.63 14.41
N ALA A 131 -8.76 11.74 13.43
CA ALA A 131 -8.48 10.32 13.62
C ALA A 131 -7.00 10.07 13.91
N ILE A 132 -6.10 10.67 13.12
CA ILE A 132 -4.65 10.60 13.32
C ILE A 132 -4.25 11.35 14.59
N GLY A 133 -4.86 12.50 14.90
CA GLY A 133 -4.60 13.24 16.14
C GLY A 133 -4.88 12.42 17.41
N ARG A 134 -5.90 11.55 17.41
CA ARG A 134 -6.15 10.63 18.54
C ARG A 134 -5.04 9.59 18.74
N TRP A 135 -4.32 9.22 17.69
CA TRP A 135 -3.20 8.29 17.81
C TRP A 135 -2.07 8.87 18.68
N TYR A 136 -1.87 10.20 18.67
CA TYR A 136 -0.94 10.89 19.57
C TYR A 136 -1.36 10.95 21.04
N HIS A 137 -2.60 10.55 21.34
CA HIS A 137 -3.13 10.50 22.70
C HIS A 137 -3.59 9.07 23.01
N PRO A 138 -2.65 8.10 23.06
CA PRO A 138 -2.98 6.72 23.36
C PRO A 138 -3.70 6.66 24.72
N GLY A 139 -4.81 5.91 24.78
CA GLY A 139 -5.56 5.72 26.02
C GLY A 139 -4.75 4.95 27.08
N PRO A 140 -5.26 4.88 28.32
CA PRO A 140 -4.58 4.16 29.41
C PRO A 140 -4.28 2.69 29.06
N GLU A 141 -5.17 2.06 28.29
CA GLU A 141 -5.07 0.67 27.82
C GLU A 141 -4.08 0.44 26.65
N ALA A 142 -3.42 1.48 26.14
CA ALA A 142 -2.40 1.31 25.10
C ALA A 142 -1.24 0.45 25.60
N SER A 143 -0.53 -0.21 24.68
CA SER A 143 0.69 -0.93 25.04
C SER A 143 1.85 0.05 25.28
N ASP A 144 2.87 -0.39 26.01
CA ASP A 144 4.07 0.42 26.24
C ASP A 144 4.83 0.69 24.94
N GLU A 145 4.80 -0.24 24.00
CA GLU A 145 5.39 -0.07 22.67
C GLU A 145 4.71 1.06 21.89
N LEU A 146 3.37 1.09 21.88
CA LEU A 146 2.62 2.17 21.22
C LEU A 146 2.91 3.53 21.89
N ARG A 147 2.97 3.57 23.23
CA ARG A 147 3.33 4.81 23.95
C ARG A 147 4.73 5.29 23.59
N ALA A 148 5.70 4.37 23.52
CA ALA A 148 7.07 4.70 23.13
C ALA A 148 7.16 5.19 21.68
N GLU A 149 6.44 4.56 20.76
CA GLU A 149 6.36 4.95 19.35
C GLU A 149 5.78 6.37 19.19
N VAL A 150 4.67 6.65 19.87
CA VAL A 150 4.04 7.98 19.87
C VAL A 150 4.98 9.03 20.45
N ALA A 151 5.66 8.73 21.56
CA ALA A 151 6.62 9.65 22.18
C ALA A 151 7.80 9.95 21.26
N ALA A 152 8.37 8.94 20.59
CA ALA A 152 9.44 9.13 19.61
C ALA A 152 8.99 9.97 18.42
N MET A 153 7.76 9.74 17.92
CA MET A 153 7.19 10.52 16.83
C MET A 153 6.94 11.98 17.23
N ALA A 154 6.43 12.22 18.44
CA ALA A 154 6.20 13.57 18.97
C ALA A 154 7.51 14.34 19.13
N HIS A 155 8.57 13.69 19.65
CA HIS A 155 9.91 14.27 19.76
C HIS A 155 10.50 14.63 18.38
N ARG A 156 10.38 13.72 17.40
CA ARG A 156 10.77 14.02 16.00
C ARG A 156 10.02 15.25 15.48
N ASN A 157 8.73 15.34 15.74
CA ASN A 157 7.92 16.48 15.30
C ASN A 157 8.34 17.82 15.92
N ASP A 158 8.83 17.85 17.15
CA ASP A 158 9.35 19.09 17.75
C ASP A 158 10.52 19.66 16.93
N ARG A 159 11.42 18.79 16.49
CA ARG A 159 12.55 19.16 15.63
C ARG A 159 12.08 19.58 14.24
N VAL A 160 11.06 18.92 13.69
CA VAL A 160 10.44 19.31 12.41
C VAL A 160 9.82 20.71 12.51
N VAL A 161 9.12 21.03 13.60
CA VAL A 161 8.56 22.38 13.84
C VAL A 161 9.66 23.43 13.81
N GLU A 162 10.77 23.22 14.51
CA GLU A 162 11.91 24.15 14.50
C GLU A 162 12.41 24.43 13.07
N ARG A 163 12.53 23.38 12.24
CA ARG A 163 12.98 23.52 10.84
C ARG A 163 11.97 24.22 9.95
N ILE A 164 10.67 23.95 10.14
CA ILE A 164 9.60 24.66 9.44
C ILE A 164 9.65 26.15 9.79
N LEU A 165 9.81 26.51 11.06
CA LEU A 165 9.91 27.89 11.50
C LEU A 165 11.18 28.56 10.98
N GLU A 166 12.31 27.87 10.97
CA GLU A 166 13.57 28.34 10.38
C GLU A 166 13.40 28.67 8.89
N ALA A 167 12.74 27.79 8.12
CA ALA A 167 12.42 28.04 6.73
C ALA A 167 11.44 29.21 6.57
N ALA A 168 10.38 29.28 7.38
CA ALA A 168 9.38 30.35 7.33
C ALA A 168 9.99 31.74 7.59
N ARG A 169 10.91 31.86 8.56
CA ARG A 169 11.59 33.14 8.87
C ARG A 169 12.45 33.68 7.72
N ARG A 170 12.90 32.81 6.79
CA ARG A 170 13.62 33.23 5.57
C ARG A 170 12.69 33.84 4.52
N HIS A 171 11.37 33.66 4.67
CA HIS A 171 10.34 34.08 3.71
C HIS A 171 9.23 34.89 4.41
N PRO A 172 9.55 36.05 5.02
CA PRO A 172 8.57 36.85 5.75
C PRO A 172 7.42 37.30 4.82
N GLY A 173 6.18 37.09 5.25
CA GLY A 173 4.98 37.37 4.45
C GLY A 173 4.73 36.38 3.30
N GLY A 174 5.62 35.40 3.11
CA GLY A 174 5.52 34.37 2.07
C GLY A 174 4.60 33.20 2.44
N ARG A 175 4.62 32.20 1.56
CA ARG A 175 3.83 30.96 1.72
C ARG A 175 4.79 29.77 1.71
N LEU A 176 4.84 29.04 2.82
CA LEU A 176 5.61 27.79 2.90
C LEU A 176 4.66 26.60 2.72
N ALA A 177 4.82 25.85 1.62
CA ALA A 177 4.18 24.54 1.50
C ALA A 177 5.08 23.51 2.17
N VAL A 178 4.51 22.57 2.93
CA VAL A 178 5.27 21.49 3.56
C VAL A 178 4.64 20.18 3.14
N VAL A 179 5.41 19.31 2.47
CA VAL A 179 4.98 17.99 1.99
C VAL A 179 5.60 16.92 2.88
N ILE A 180 4.76 16.24 3.65
CA ILE A 180 5.18 15.30 4.71
C ILE A 180 4.16 14.18 4.89
N GLY A 181 4.62 13.02 5.37
CA GLY A 181 3.79 11.90 5.76
C GLY A 181 2.64 12.32 6.67
N GLY A 182 1.43 11.86 6.34
CA GLY A 182 0.17 12.31 6.91
C GLY A 182 0.05 12.03 8.41
N LEU A 183 0.80 11.07 8.94
CA LEU A 183 0.89 10.80 10.37
C LEU A 183 1.44 12.00 11.15
N HIS A 184 2.39 12.75 10.59
CA HIS A 184 2.96 13.94 11.24
C HIS A 184 1.98 15.10 11.34
N LYS A 185 1.04 15.18 10.38
CA LYS A 185 0.28 16.41 10.11
C LYS A 185 -0.51 16.95 11.31
N PRO A 186 -1.30 16.16 12.07
CA PRO A 186 -2.12 16.75 13.14
C PRO A 186 -1.31 17.35 14.28
N ASP A 187 -0.24 16.67 14.69
CA ASP A 187 0.64 17.15 15.76
C ASP A 187 1.45 18.38 15.31
N LEU A 188 1.96 18.37 14.07
CA LEU A 188 2.62 19.55 13.49
C LEU A 188 1.67 20.74 13.33
N ASP A 189 0.45 20.53 12.84
CA ASP A 189 -0.57 21.59 12.73
C ASP A 189 -0.85 22.20 14.12
N ALA A 190 -0.98 21.37 15.17
CA ALA A 190 -1.23 21.81 16.53
C ALA A 190 -0.06 22.60 17.12
N LYS A 191 1.17 22.10 16.97
CA LYS A 191 2.38 22.78 17.47
C LYS A 191 2.64 24.09 16.75
N LEU A 192 2.56 24.11 15.42
CA LEU A 192 2.76 25.33 14.62
C LEU A 192 1.71 26.42 14.93
N ALA A 193 0.48 26.04 15.28
CA ALA A 193 -0.56 26.99 15.65
C ALA A 193 -0.24 27.77 16.95
N LEU A 194 0.72 27.32 17.77
CA LEU A 194 1.18 28.02 18.97
C LEU A 194 2.17 29.15 18.67
N HIS A 195 2.69 29.23 17.44
CA HIS A 195 3.69 30.22 17.04
C HIS A 195 3.04 31.42 16.33
N LEU A 196 3.09 32.60 16.97
CA LEU A 196 2.48 33.83 16.45
C LEU A 196 3.06 34.33 15.11
N GLU A 197 4.26 33.89 14.76
CA GLU A 197 4.96 34.28 13.52
C GLU A 197 4.47 33.53 12.27
N VAL A 198 3.66 32.48 12.44
CA VAL A 198 3.10 31.69 11.32
C VAL A 198 1.59 31.52 11.45
N ARG A 199 0.93 31.31 10.31
CA ARG A 199 -0.46 30.90 10.25
C ARG A 199 -0.56 29.58 9.51
N VAL A 200 -1.09 28.55 10.19
CA VAL A 200 -1.37 27.26 9.56
C VAL A 200 -2.61 27.40 8.67
N VAL A 201 -2.44 27.14 7.37
CA VAL A 201 -3.54 27.09 6.39
C VAL A 201 -3.86 25.62 6.10
N GLN A 202 -5.14 25.26 6.21
CA GLN A 202 -5.62 23.92 5.89
C GLN A 202 -5.91 23.80 4.40
N LEU A 203 -5.85 22.58 3.86
CA LEU A 203 -6.21 22.33 2.46
C LEU A 203 -7.67 22.71 2.18
N GLU A 204 -8.55 22.52 3.17
CA GLU A 204 -9.97 22.90 3.13
C GLU A 204 -10.18 24.42 3.02
N ASP A 205 -9.17 25.23 3.35
CA ASP A 205 -9.22 26.70 3.23
C ASP A 205 -8.77 27.18 1.83
N LEU A 206 -8.29 26.28 0.97
CA LEU A 206 -7.91 26.57 -0.40
C LEU A 206 -9.10 26.33 -1.36
N PRO A 207 -9.10 26.97 -2.55
CA PRO A 207 -10.04 26.60 -3.60
C PRO A 207 -10.01 25.08 -3.84
N PRO A 208 -11.17 24.41 -4.00
CA PRO A 208 -11.20 22.96 -4.20
C PRO A 208 -10.30 22.51 -5.34
N ILE A 209 -9.57 21.41 -5.12
CA ILE A 209 -8.80 20.73 -6.16
C ILE A 209 -9.75 19.81 -6.92
N GLY A 210 -10.10 20.19 -8.16
CA GLY A 210 -10.98 19.39 -9.01
C GLY A 210 -10.22 18.37 -9.86
N ASP A 211 -10.95 17.44 -10.46
CA ASP A 211 -10.36 16.42 -11.37
C ASP A 211 -9.59 17.05 -12.54
N GLY A 212 -10.04 18.20 -13.03
CA GLY A 212 -9.34 18.98 -14.06
C GLY A 212 -7.98 19.50 -13.60
N ASP A 213 -7.88 19.98 -12.36
CA ASP A 213 -6.59 20.42 -11.78
C ASP A 213 -5.64 19.24 -11.64
N VAL A 214 -6.13 18.10 -11.15
CA VAL A 214 -5.34 16.88 -11.02
C VAL A 214 -4.88 16.38 -12.38
N ALA A 215 -5.75 16.40 -13.39
CA ALA A 215 -5.40 15.99 -14.76
C ALA A 215 -4.31 16.88 -15.37
N ALA A 216 -4.43 18.21 -15.24
CA ALA A 216 -3.43 19.17 -15.72
C ALA A 216 -2.08 19.03 -14.98
N ALA A 217 -2.11 18.61 -13.72
CA ALA A 217 -0.93 18.40 -12.91
C ALA A 217 -0.27 17.02 -13.12
N ARG A 218 -0.76 16.15 -14.01
CA ARG A 218 -0.12 14.84 -14.31
C ARG A 218 1.20 15.03 -15.05
N ARG A 219 2.11 14.06 -14.91
CA ARG A 219 3.39 14.00 -15.65
C ARG A 219 3.66 12.57 -16.13
N PRO A 220 4.39 12.39 -17.25
CA PRO A 220 4.76 11.07 -17.77
C PRO A 220 5.41 10.16 -16.72
N ARG A 221 6.30 10.70 -15.88
CA ARG A 221 6.97 9.89 -14.85
C ARG A 221 6.00 9.30 -13.80
N ASP A 222 4.84 9.91 -13.56
CA ASP A 222 3.89 9.35 -12.60
C ASP A 222 3.31 8.06 -13.17
N ALA A 223 3.05 8.04 -14.49
CA ALA A 223 2.61 6.85 -15.19
C ALA A 223 3.64 5.72 -15.09
N VAL A 224 4.92 6.06 -15.24
CA VAL A 224 6.05 5.14 -15.05
C VAL A 224 6.07 4.58 -13.62
N ALA A 225 5.98 5.44 -12.60
CA ALA A 225 6.00 5.00 -11.20
C ALA A 225 4.77 4.16 -10.81
N ILE A 226 3.59 4.53 -11.31
CA ILE A 226 2.33 3.78 -11.10
C ILE A 226 2.41 2.41 -11.80
N ALA A 227 2.85 2.37 -13.06
CA ALA A 227 3.04 1.11 -13.78
C ALA A 227 4.08 0.23 -13.08
N ASN A 228 5.18 0.81 -12.59
CA ASN A 228 6.19 0.11 -11.79
C ASN A 228 5.56 -0.54 -10.55
N GLU A 229 4.84 0.22 -9.72
CA GLU A 229 4.25 -0.36 -8.50
C GLU A 229 3.16 -1.39 -8.77
N CYS A 230 2.42 -1.24 -9.87
CA CYS A 230 1.41 -2.22 -10.27
C CYS A 230 2.00 -3.50 -10.86
N LEU A 231 3.09 -3.44 -11.63
CA LEU A 231 3.59 -4.56 -12.43
C LEU A 231 4.89 -5.19 -11.91
N ASP A 232 5.72 -4.44 -11.21
CA ASP A 232 7.02 -4.90 -10.68
C ASP A 232 7.20 -4.67 -9.16
N GLY A 233 6.38 -3.78 -8.57
CA GLY A 233 6.45 -3.37 -7.17
C GLY A 233 5.42 -4.07 -6.27
N SER A 234 5.02 -3.41 -5.18
CA SER A 234 4.19 -4.04 -4.14
C SER A 234 2.84 -4.53 -4.65
N GLY A 235 2.23 -3.84 -5.61
CA GLY A 235 0.95 -4.25 -6.18
C GLY A 235 1.03 -5.64 -6.80
N PHE A 236 2.04 -5.85 -7.64
CA PHE A 236 2.32 -7.15 -8.24
C PHE A 236 2.67 -8.20 -7.18
N TRP A 237 3.63 -7.94 -6.30
CA TRP A 237 4.11 -8.96 -5.36
C TRP A 237 3.08 -9.37 -4.31
N ALA A 238 2.22 -8.46 -3.86
CA ALA A 238 1.17 -8.80 -2.92
C ALA A 238 0.08 -9.65 -3.58
N ASN A 239 -0.32 -9.29 -4.80
CA ASN A 239 -1.37 -9.99 -5.54
C ASN A 239 -1.14 -9.96 -7.06
N PRO A 240 -0.30 -10.88 -7.59
CA PRO A 240 0.01 -10.90 -9.03
C PRO A 240 -1.23 -11.09 -9.91
N ARG A 241 -2.22 -11.81 -9.40
CA ARG A 241 -3.49 -12.09 -10.07
C ARG A 241 -4.50 -10.93 -9.99
N GLY A 242 -4.38 -10.08 -8.98
CA GLY A 242 -5.27 -8.94 -8.73
C GLY A 242 -4.71 -7.59 -9.12
N VAL A 243 -3.67 -7.55 -9.97
CA VAL A 243 -3.20 -6.30 -10.58
C VAL A 243 -4.36 -5.61 -11.27
N ASP A 244 -4.58 -4.32 -10.98
CA ASP A 244 -5.57 -3.50 -11.68
C ASP A 244 -5.12 -3.18 -13.10
N ARG A 245 -5.34 -4.14 -14.00
CA ARG A 245 -4.95 -4.06 -15.41
C ARG A 245 -5.55 -2.84 -16.11
N LYS A 246 -6.81 -2.51 -15.82
CA LYS A 246 -7.50 -1.36 -16.43
C LYS A 246 -6.84 -0.05 -16.04
N ARG A 247 -6.41 0.08 -14.78
CA ARG A 247 -5.64 1.25 -14.33
C ARG A 247 -4.30 1.33 -15.06
N VAL A 248 -3.56 0.23 -15.11
CA VAL A 248 -2.27 0.20 -15.81
C VAL A 248 -2.45 0.60 -17.29
N GLU A 249 -3.44 0.06 -17.99
CA GLU A 249 -3.76 0.44 -19.37
C GLU A 249 -4.02 1.94 -19.53
N ARG A 250 -4.80 2.56 -18.63
CA ARG A 250 -5.06 4.01 -18.68
C ARG A 250 -3.76 4.81 -18.56
N TRP A 251 -2.88 4.42 -17.64
CA TRP A 251 -1.60 5.11 -17.45
C TRP A 251 -0.60 4.86 -18.58
N LEU A 252 -0.58 3.67 -19.16
CA LEU A 252 0.23 3.39 -20.35
C LEU A 252 -0.29 4.13 -21.59
N ALA A 253 -1.61 4.25 -21.76
CA ALA A 253 -2.19 5.06 -22.84
C ALA A 253 -1.81 6.54 -22.68
N TYR A 254 -1.87 7.07 -21.46
CA TYR A 254 -1.40 8.41 -21.16
C TYR A 254 0.11 8.57 -21.46
N LEU A 255 0.95 7.63 -21.02
CA LEU A 255 2.38 7.66 -21.27
C LEU A 255 2.70 7.61 -22.76
N ALA A 256 2.05 6.71 -23.53
CA ALA A 256 2.21 6.62 -24.97
C ALA A 256 1.80 7.91 -25.71
N SER A 257 0.77 8.61 -25.22
CA SER A 257 0.33 9.88 -25.81
C SER A 257 1.26 11.07 -25.52
N THR A 258 1.98 11.04 -24.40
CA THR A 258 2.82 12.15 -23.92
C THR A 258 4.31 11.91 -24.12
N SER A 259 4.72 10.67 -24.30
CA SER A 259 6.10 10.25 -24.57
C SER A 259 6.10 9.02 -25.49
N PRO A 260 5.73 9.20 -26.78
CA PRO A 260 5.68 8.10 -27.74
C PRO A 260 7.04 7.37 -27.84
N ASN A 261 7.00 6.03 -27.91
CA ASN A 261 8.19 5.17 -28.03
C ASN A 261 9.19 5.32 -26.85
N SER A 262 8.70 5.71 -25.66
CA SER A 262 9.53 5.68 -24.45
C SER A 262 9.90 4.22 -24.11
N PRO A 263 11.19 3.91 -23.85
CA PRO A 263 11.60 2.57 -23.40
C PRO A 263 10.83 2.07 -22.17
N ALA A 264 10.46 2.98 -21.26
CA ALA A 264 9.66 2.66 -20.09
C ALA A 264 8.24 2.23 -20.46
N GLU A 265 7.64 2.88 -21.45
CA GLU A 265 6.30 2.55 -21.96
C GLU A 265 6.30 1.16 -22.59
N GLU A 266 7.23 0.90 -23.51
CA GLU A 266 7.38 -0.41 -24.16
C GLU A 266 7.62 -1.53 -23.14
N TYR A 267 8.50 -1.28 -22.16
CA TYR A 267 8.78 -2.24 -21.09
C TYR A 267 7.52 -2.58 -20.28
N PHE A 268 6.78 -1.58 -19.81
CA PHE A 268 5.59 -1.84 -19.00
C PHE A 268 4.41 -2.39 -19.81
N ARG A 269 4.33 -2.06 -21.11
CA ARG A 269 3.40 -2.73 -22.02
C ARG A 269 3.73 -4.22 -22.14
N ALA A 270 5.00 -4.57 -22.29
CA ALA A 270 5.44 -5.96 -22.30
C ALA A 270 5.15 -6.68 -20.97
N ARG A 271 5.39 -6.02 -19.83
CA ARG A 271 5.03 -6.55 -18.50
C ARG A 271 3.53 -6.77 -18.36
N LEU A 272 2.68 -5.89 -18.91
CA LEU A 272 1.24 -6.08 -18.92
C LEU A 272 0.83 -7.32 -19.74
N HIS A 273 1.43 -7.55 -20.91
CA HIS A 273 1.25 -8.78 -21.70
C HIS A 273 1.70 -10.02 -20.91
N ALA A 274 2.87 -9.97 -20.26
CA ALA A 274 3.37 -11.05 -19.42
C ALA A 274 2.40 -11.41 -18.28
N VAL A 275 1.83 -10.43 -17.57
CA VAL A 275 0.83 -10.64 -16.51
C VAL A 275 -0.50 -11.20 -17.04
N ARG A 276 -0.75 -11.11 -18.35
CA ARG A 276 -1.91 -11.73 -19.03
C ARG A 276 -1.65 -13.16 -19.52
N GLY A 277 -0.40 -13.63 -19.46
CA GLY A 277 0.00 -14.90 -20.08
C GLY A 277 0.31 -14.77 -21.58
N GLU A 278 0.34 -13.56 -22.13
CA GLU A 278 0.64 -13.25 -23.54
C GLU A 278 2.16 -13.17 -23.73
N TYR A 279 2.83 -14.31 -23.50
CA TYR A 279 4.30 -14.37 -23.38
C TYR A 279 5.03 -14.08 -24.69
N ASP A 280 4.45 -14.41 -25.84
CA ASP A 280 5.10 -14.20 -27.13
C ASP A 280 5.07 -12.71 -27.51
N GLU A 281 3.95 -12.03 -27.27
CA GLU A 281 3.78 -10.59 -27.40
C GLU A 281 4.72 -9.83 -26.44
N ALA A 282 4.80 -10.28 -25.18
CA ALA A 282 5.72 -9.70 -24.20
C ALA A 282 7.18 -9.80 -24.66
N LYS A 283 7.64 -10.96 -25.14
CA LYS A 283 9.01 -11.12 -25.64
C LYS A 283 9.29 -10.27 -26.87
N ALA A 284 8.33 -10.11 -27.78
CA ALA A 284 8.49 -9.30 -28.98
C ALA A 284 8.81 -7.83 -28.63
N LEU A 285 8.14 -7.30 -27.60
CA LEU A 285 8.39 -5.95 -27.07
C LEU A 285 9.68 -5.85 -26.23
N LEU A 286 10.00 -6.89 -25.46
CA LEU A 286 11.19 -6.88 -24.61
C LEU A 286 12.49 -7.06 -25.39
N LEU A 287 12.48 -7.77 -26.52
CA LEU A 287 13.71 -8.13 -27.23
C LEU A 287 14.53 -6.90 -27.66
N PRO A 288 13.95 -5.86 -28.32
CA PRO A 288 14.70 -4.65 -28.66
C PRO A 288 15.31 -3.95 -27.44
N LEU A 289 14.57 -3.91 -26.33
CA LEU A 289 15.04 -3.33 -25.06
C LEU A 289 16.18 -4.16 -24.46
N ALA A 290 16.05 -5.49 -24.44
CA ALA A 290 17.01 -6.40 -23.83
C ALA A 290 18.36 -6.47 -24.59
N VAL A 291 18.38 -6.11 -25.88
CA VAL A 291 19.64 -6.01 -26.66
C VAL A 291 20.17 -4.57 -26.72
N SER A 292 19.40 -3.59 -26.27
CA SER A 292 19.80 -2.19 -26.21
C SER A 292 20.89 -1.95 -25.15
N THR A 293 21.74 -0.96 -25.41
CA THR A 293 22.68 -0.42 -24.43
C THR A 293 22.08 0.75 -23.63
N ASN A 294 20.80 1.07 -23.85
CA ASN A 294 20.13 2.14 -23.13
C ASN A 294 19.90 1.76 -21.66
N GLN A 295 20.59 2.43 -20.75
CA GLN A 295 20.47 2.22 -19.32
C GLN A 295 19.62 3.29 -18.63
N GLU A 296 18.63 3.83 -19.35
CA GLU A 296 17.68 4.78 -18.78
C GLU A 296 17.09 4.22 -17.47
N PRO A 297 17.28 4.94 -16.35
CA PRO A 297 16.71 4.52 -15.07
C PRO A 297 15.20 4.73 -15.10
N LEU A 298 14.45 3.77 -14.55
CA LEU A 298 13.02 3.97 -14.34
C LEU A 298 12.82 4.92 -13.14
N ALA A 299 11.99 5.94 -13.33
CA ALA A 299 11.69 6.96 -12.34
C ALA A 299 10.89 6.37 -11.16
N TYR A 300 11.56 5.70 -10.21
CA TYR A 300 11.16 5.50 -8.81
C TYR A 300 12.12 4.51 -8.12
N ARG A 301 12.69 4.91 -6.99
CA ARG A 301 13.57 4.09 -6.13
C ARG A 301 12.85 3.57 -4.88
N GLY A 302 11.67 2.98 -5.05
CA GLY A 302 10.80 2.60 -3.92
C GLY A 302 11.45 1.71 -2.85
N GLN A 303 10.87 1.71 -1.64
CA GLN A 303 11.32 0.91 -0.47
C GLN A 303 11.25 -0.61 -0.63
N ASN A 304 10.68 -1.12 -1.71
CA ASN A 304 10.47 -2.54 -1.85
C ASN A 304 11.77 -3.19 -2.31
N TRP A 305 12.51 -3.80 -1.38
CA TRP A 305 13.16 -5.13 -1.41
C TRP A 305 13.43 -5.82 -2.77
N PHE A 306 13.76 -5.05 -3.78
CA PHE A 306 14.06 -5.48 -5.13
C PHE A 306 15.09 -4.50 -5.64
N TRP A 307 16.33 -4.93 -5.59
CA TRP A 307 17.45 -4.55 -6.45
C TRP A 307 17.06 -4.18 -7.90
N LEU A 308 15.87 -4.53 -8.40
CA LEU A 308 15.28 -4.02 -9.64
C LEU A 308 15.32 -2.49 -9.76
N HIS A 309 15.20 -1.72 -8.67
CA HIS A 309 15.36 -0.26 -8.73
C HIS A 309 16.78 0.20 -9.07
N LEU A 310 17.77 -0.68 -8.96
CA LEU A 310 19.15 -0.44 -9.41
C LEU A 310 19.32 -0.70 -10.90
N LEU A 311 18.34 -1.34 -11.54
CA LEU A 311 18.41 -1.72 -12.94
C LEU A 311 17.75 -0.66 -13.83
N GLY A 312 18.45 -0.32 -14.92
CA GLY A 312 17.87 0.40 -16.05
C GLY A 312 16.86 -0.46 -16.83
N VAL A 313 16.15 0.16 -17.77
CA VAL A 313 15.11 -0.51 -18.59
C VAL A 313 15.66 -1.74 -19.31
N SER A 314 16.83 -1.65 -19.96
CA SER A 314 17.40 -2.78 -20.72
C SER A 314 17.78 -3.95 -19.80
N GLN A 315 18.33 -3.67 -18.62
CA GLN A 315 18.65 -4.68 -17.62
C GLN A 315 17.39 -5.39 -17.11
N ARG A 316 16.33 -4.63 -16.80
CA ARG A 316 15.05 -5.20 -16.41
C ARG A 316 14.43 -6.04 -17.52
N ALA A 317 14.55 -5.60 -18.77
CA ALA A 317 14.08 -6.35 -19.92
C ALA A 317 14.81 -7.70 -20.06
N ARG A 318 16.13 -7.76 -19.79
CA ARG A 318 16.88 -9.02 -19.74
C ARG A 318 16.38 -9.94 -18.64
N VAL A 319 16.18 -9.41 -17.42
CA VAL A 319 15.64 -10.21 -16.31
C VAL A 319 14.26 -10.78 -16.66
N GLU A 320 13.40 -9.97 -17.26
CA GLU A 320 12.05 -10.39 -17.65
C GLU A 320 12.05 -11.38 -18.82
N MET A 321 12.91 -11.18 -19.83
CA MET A 321 13.14 -12.17 -20.90
C MET A 321 13.55 -13.53 -20.32
N GLY A 322 14.44 -13.52 -19.32
CA GLY A 322 14.83 -14.73 -18.60
C GLY A 322 13.63 -15.42 -17.94
N ARG A 323 12.79 -14.65 -17.23
CA ARG A 323 11.58 -15.16 -16.58
C ARG A 323 10.61 -15.79 -17.57
N LEU A 324 10.33 -15.11 -18.68
CA LEU A 324 9.44 -15.62 -19.72
C LEU A 324 9.98 -16.91 -20.36
N CYS A 325 11.29 -16.99 -20.60
CA CYS A 325 11.92 -18.22 -21.08
C CYS A 325 11.76 -19.38 -20.08
N ASP A 326 11.98 -19.15 -18.78
CA ASP A 326 11.78 -20.19 -17.75
C ASP A 326 10.30 -20.65 -17.70
N LEU A 327 9.34 -19.72 -17.73
CA LEU A 327 7.90 -20.02 -17.73
C LEU A 327 7.46 -20.84 -18.95
N GLN A 328 8.18 -20.74 -20.06
CA GLN A 328 7.95 -21.53 -21.28
C GLN A 328 8.80 -22.82 -21.32
N GLY A 329 9.52 -23.16 -20.25
CA GLY A 329 10.39 -24.35 -20.20
C GLY A 329 11.71 -24.20 -20.98
N ARG A 330 12.05 -23.01 -21.45
CA ARG A 330 13.26 -22.70 -22.25
C ARG A 330 14.44 -22.29 -21.35
N ARG A 331 14.81 -23.18 -20.43
CA ARG A 331 15.79 -22.89 -19.36
C ARG A 331 17.14 -22.40 -19.86
N THR A 332 17.68 -23.00 -20.93
CA THR A 332 19.00 -22.63 -21.48
C THR A 332 19.04 -21.15 -21.92
N GLU A 333 17.95 -20.67 -22.51
CA GLU A 333 17.82 -19.28 -22.93
C GLU A 333 17.59 -18.35 -21.75
N ALA A 334 16.80 -18.78 -20.75
CA ALA A 334 16.60 -18.02 -19.53
C ALA A 334 17.94 -17.71 -18.84
N VAL A 335 18.78 -18.75 -18.68
CA VAL A 335 20.12 -18.63 -18.09
C VAL A 335 21.00 -17.65 -18.87
N ARG A 336 20.90 -17.61 -20.21
CA ARG A 336 21.64 -16.64 -21.03
C ARG A 336 21.24 -15.21 -20.67
N TRP A 337 19.95 -14.93 -20.56
CA TRP A 337 19.46 -13.59 -20.24
C TRP A 337 19.83 -13.15 -18.82
N TYR A 338 19.66 -14.03 -17.82
CA TYR A 338 20.07 -13.73 -16.45
C TYR A 338 21.58 -13.49 -16.33
N ARG A 339 22.39 -14.23 -17.10
CA ARG A 339 23.86 -14.04 -17.11
C ARG A 339 24.22 -12.66 -17.65
N LEU A 340 23.60 -12.23 -18.74
CA LEU A 340 23.82 -10.89 -19.29
C LEU A 340 23.44 -9.79 -18.29
N ALA A 341 22.29 -9.92 -17.61
CA ALA A 341 21.89 -8.97 -16.57
C ALA A 341 22.89 -8.94 -15.39
N LEU A 342 23.42 -10.09 -14.98
CA LEU A 342 24.40 -10.20 -13.88
C LEU A 342 25.76 -9.60 -14.25
N GLU A 343 26.26 -9.89 -15.45
CA GLU A 343 27.54 -9.35 -15.94
C GLU A 343 27.50 -7.82 -16.03
N GLU A 344 26.36 -7.26 -16.45
CA GLU A 344 26.21 -5.83 -16.55
C GLU A 344 26.02 -5.13 -15.20
N LEU A 345 25.27 -5.75 -14.28
CA LEU A 345 25.16 -5.27 -12.90
C LEU A 345 26.53 -5.22 -12.23
N ARG A 346 27.39 -6.24 -12.48
CA ARG A 346 28.79 -6.25 -12.04
C ARG A 346 29.64 -5.14 -12.65
N ALA A 347 29.45 -4.87 -13.94
CA ALA A 347 30.20 -3.85 -14.65
C ALA A 347 29.81 -2.43 -14.21
N ASN A 348 28.58 -2.24 -13.72
CA ASN A 348 28.02 -0.93 -13.35
C ASN A 348 27.46 -0.94 -11.93
N PRO A 349 28.30 -1.10 -10.88
CA PRO A 349 27.82 -1.02 -9.51
C PRO A 349 27.27 0.38 -9.22
N PRO A 350 26.26 0.52 -8.33
CA PRO A 350 25.70 1.81 -8.00
C PRO A 350 26.77 2.72 -7.38
N LYS A 351 26.84 3.96 -7.87
CA LYS A 351 27.80 4.94 -7.38
C LYS A 351 27.45 5.35 -5.95
N ARG A 352 28.43 5.24 -5.05
CA ARG A 352 28.31 5.78 -3.68
C ARG A 352 28.26 7.30 -3.71
N ILE A 353 27.53 7.87 -2.76
CA ILE A 353 27.47 9.32 -2.59
C ILE A 353 28.73 9.77 -1.86
N SER A 354 29.54 10.59 -2.55
CA SER A 354 30.79 11.18 -2.04
C SER A 354 30.51 12.52 -1.35
N ALA A 355 29.85 12.49 -0.19
CA ALA A 355 29.62 13.66 0.64
C ALA A 355 30.35 13.50 2.00
N PRO A 356 30.66 14.60 2.72
CA PRO A 356 31.26 14.52 4.06
C PRO A 356 30.45 13.56 4.93
N ALA A 357 31.13 12.56 5.49
CA ALA A 357 30.47 11.39 6.07
C ALA A 357 29.63 11.76 7.30
N SER A 358 28.34 12.07 7.11
CA SER A 358 27.37 11.97 8.20
C SER A 358 27.06 10.49 8.43
N ALA A 359 26.75 10.12 9.68
CA ALA A 359 26.36 8.75 10.02
C ALA A 359 25.18 8.27 9.15
N MET A 360 24.28 9.19 8.78
CA MET A 360 23.11 8.90 7.96
C MET A 360 23.45 8.67 6.49
N LEU A 361 24.38 9.43 5.90
CA LEU A 361 24.83 9.17 4.53
C LEU A 361 25.59 7.84 4.42
N ASN A 362 26.34 7.47 5.47
CA ASN A 362 26.93 6.14 5.57
C ASN A 362 25.86 5.04 5.61
N TRP A 363 24.80 5.23 6.42
CA TRP A 363 23.67 4.31 6.44
C TRP A 363 23.00 4.17 5.07
N TYR A 364 22.80 5.27 4.33
CA TYR A 364 22.25 5.22 2.97
C TYR A 364 23.15 4.42 2.02
N ASN A 365 24.46 4.71 2.01
CA ASN A 365 25.42 3.98 1.19
C ASN A 365 25.49 2.48 1.56
N GLN A 366 25.32 2.13 2.84
CA GLN A 366 25.24 0.72 3.28
C GLN A 366 23.98 0.03 2.77
N ASN A 367 22.82 0.70 2.80
CA ASN A 367 21.58 0.16 2.24
C ASN A 367 21.68 -0.01 0.72
N LEU A 368 22.24 0.98 0.02
CA LEU A 368 22.50 0.89 -1.42
C LEU A 368 23.40 -0.31 -1.76
N GLN A 369 24.47 -0.51 -1.00
CA GLN A 369 25.36 -1.66 -1.15
C GLN A 369 24.64 -2.99 -0.85
N ARG A 370 23.75 -3.02 0.15
CA ARG A 370 22.96 -4.20 0.49
C ARG A 370 21.99 -4.55 -0.63
N SER A 371 21.26 -3.58 -1.18
CA SER A 371 20.37 -3.80 -2.33
C SER A 371 21.13 -4.27 -3.56
N TYR A 372 22.34 -3.76 -3.78
CA TYR A 372 23.22 -4.24 -4.85
C TYR A 372 23.60 -5.71 -4.65
N GLN A 373 24.06 -6.07 -3.45
CA GLN A 373 24.41 -7.45 -3.14
C GLN A 373 23.21 -8.39 -3.25
N GLU A 374 22.04 -7.96 -2.80
CA GLU A 374 20.81 -8.73 -2.96
C GLU A 374 20.50 -9.00 -4.45
N GLY A 375 20.64 -8.00 -5.32
CA GLY A 375 20.44 -8.20 -6.76
C GLY A 375 21.42 -9.18 -7.39
N MET A 376 22.67 -9.11 -6.97
CA MET A 376 23.70 -10.07 -7.35
C MET A 376 23.33 -11.49 -6.92
N ASP A 377 22.87 -11.65 -5.68
CA ASP A 377 22.48 -12.95 -5.12
C ASP A 377 21.23 -13.51 -5.82
N VAL A 378 20.23 -12.68 -6.09
CA VAL A 378 19.01 -13.08 -6.80
C VAL A 378 19.31 -13.52 -8.23
N LEU A 379 20.11 -12.76 -8.98
CA LEU A 379 20.52 -13.17 -10.32
C LEU A 379 21.35 -14.46 -10.29
N ALA A 380 22.23 -14.63 -9.29
CA ALA A 380 22.98 -15.88 -9.11
C ALA A 380 22.08 -17.08 -8.75
N LEU A 381 21.00 -16.88 -8.02
CA LEU A 381 19.96 -17.90 -7.81
C LEU A 381 19.23 -18.22 -9.12
N LEU A 382 18.83 -17.21 -9.89
CA LEU A 382 18.13 -17.38 -11.17
C LEU A 382 18.98 -18.14 -12.21
N LEU A 383 20.31 -18.12 -12.10
CA LEU A 383 21.21 -18.95 -12.92
C LEU A 383 21.18 -20.44 -12.53
N ARG A 384 20.88 -20.76 -11.27
CA ARG A 384 20.91 -22.14 -10.74
C ARG A 384 19.53 -22.78 -10.71
N GLU A 385 18.50 -21.99 -10.43
CA GLU A 385 17.12 -22.44 -10.26
C GLU A 385 16.21 -21.81 -11.32
N PRO A 386 15.27 -22.57 -11.92
CA PRO A 386 14.27 -22.01 -12.81
C PRO A 386 13.35 -21.07 -12.02
N TYR A 387 13.04 -19.92 -12.62
CA TYR A 387 11.91 -19.14 -12.17
C TYR A 387 10.63 -19.94 -12.42
N THR A 388 9.96 -20.32 -11.34
CA THR A 388 8.67 -21.02 -11.40
C THR A 388 7.64 -20.16 -10.69
N ASN A 389 6.55 -19.84 -11.38
CA ASN A 389 5.42 -19.19 -10.76
C ASN A 389 4.48 -20.29 -10.24
N GLU A 390 4.61 -20.71 -8.99
CA GLU A 390 3.68 -21.67 -8.38
C GLU A 390 2.22 -21.17 -8.48
N LEU A 391 2.03 -19.86 -8.65
CA LEU A 391 0.73 -19.21 -8.86
C LEU A 391 0.18 -19.34 -10.29
N ASP A 392 0.91 -19.87 -11.26
CA ASP A 392 0.33 -20.22 -12.58
C ASP A 392 0.01 -21.73 -12.68
N GLY A 393 0.68 -22.56 -11.86
CA GLY A 393 0.55 -24.03 -11.90
C GLY A 393 -0.44 -24.64 -10.91
N ALA A 394 -0.81 -23.93 -9.83
CA ALA A 394 -1.85 -24.41 -8.93
C ALA A 394 -3.22 -24.32 -9.61
N ARG A 395 -3.65 -25.42 -10.25
CA ARG A 395 -5.06 -25.64 -10.58
C ARG A 395 -5.86 -25.31 -9.31
N PRO A 396 -6.80 -24.35 -9.35
CA PRO A 396 -7.68 -24.13 -8.23
C PRO A 396 -8.31 -25.47 -7.85
N VAL A 397 -8.23 -25.87 -6.59
CA VAL A 397 -9.12 -26.93 -6.08
C VAL A 397 -10.53 -26.45 -6.38
N GLU A 398 -11.31 -27.21 -7.15
CA GLU A 398 -12.68 -26.83 -7.51
C GLU A 398 -13.54 -26.79 -6.24
N VAL A 399 -13.58 -25.62 -5.61
CA VAL A 399 -14.64 -25.28 -4.68
C VAL A 399 -15.92 -25.12 -5.53
N PRO A 400 -17.05 -25.78 -5.19
CA PRO A 400 -18.28 -25.67 -5.95
C PRO A 400 -18.68 -24.20 -6.13
N ARG A 401 -18.61 -23.73 -7.38
CA ARG A 401 -18.79 -22.32 -7.73
C ARG A 401 -20.21 -21.86 -7.42
N GLY A 402 -20.35 -20.61 -6.96
CA GLY A 402 -21.65 -19.96 -6.77
C GLY A 402 -22.49 -20.45 -5.58
N ARG A 403 -22.02 -21.43 -4.80
CA ARG A 403 -22.68 -21.81 -3.55
C ARG A 403 -22.25 -20.88 -2.42
N ASN A 404 -23.24 -20.43 -1.63
CA ASN A 404 -22.97 -19.79 -0.34
C ASN A 404 -22.34 -20.84 0.59
N LEU A 405 -21.07 -20.65 0.91
CA LEU A 405 -20.32 -21.56 1.78
C LEU A 405 -20.85 -21.58 3.22
N LEU A 406 -21.70 -20.60 3.59
CA LEU A 406 -22.40 -20.56 4.87
C LEU A 406 -23.69 -21.40 4.89
N ALA A 407 -24.16 -21.90 3.75
CA ALA A 407 -25.44 -22.58 3.61
C ALA A 407 -25.35 -24.12 3.59
N ASP A 408 -24.16 -24.71 3.77
CA ASP A 408 -23.97 -26.16 3.70
C ASP A 408 -24.42 -26.86 5.01
N PRO A 409 -25.48 -27.70 4.98
CA PRO A 409 -25.98 -28.40 6.17
C PRO A 409 -25.07 -29.53 6.66
N SER A 410 -24.01 -29.90 5.93
CA SER A 410 -23.05 -30.95 6.32
C SER A 410 -21.98 -30.48 7.32
N SER A 411 -21.85 -29.16 7.55
CA SER A 411 -21.10 -28.66 8.69
C SER A 411 -21.90 -28.95 9.96
N GLN A 412 -21.57 -30.04 10.65
CA GLN A 412 -22.12 -30.34 11.97
C GLN A 412 -22.11 -29.07 12.82
N MET A 413 -23.30 -28.58 13.17
CA MET A 413 -23.52 -27.59 14.21
C MET A 413 -23.10 -28.21 15.55
N SER A 414 -21.79 -28.36 15.77
CA SER A 414 -21.27 -28.60 17.11
C SER A 414 -21.47 -27.30 17.88
N ALA A 415 -22.51 -27.30 18.70
CA ALA A 415 -22.84 -26.27 19.66
C ALA A 415 -21.72 -26.15 20.71
N LYS A 416 -20.58 -25.58 20.34
CA LYS A 416 -19.68 -24.87 21.25
C LYS A 416 -19.73 -23.40 20.88
N TRP A 417 -20.90 -22.82 21.12
CA TRP A 417 -21.14 -21.39 21.13
C TRP A 417 -20.26 -20.76 22.20
N ARG A 418 -19.15 -20.13 21.83
CA ARG A 418 -18.41 -19.29 22.77
C ARG A 418 -19.07 -17.93 22.81
N HIS A 419 -20.12 -17.79 23.62
CA HIS A 419 -20.54 -16.48 24.10
C HIS A 419 -19.39 -15.92 24.93
N ARG A 420 -18.73 -14.89 24.41
CA ARG A 420 -17.83 -14.03 25.19
C ARG A 420 -18.50 -12.67 25.40
N ALA A 421 -19.80 -12.71 25.65
CA ALA A 421 -20.68 -11.55 25.76
C ALA A 421 -21.35 -11.60 27.13
N GLN A 422 -21.51 -10.45 27.77
CA GLN A 422 -22.22 -10.34 29.05
C GLN A 422 -23.73 -10.56 28.82
N PRO A 423 -24.53 -10.92 29.85
CA PRO A 423 -25.95 -11.27 29.68
C PRO A 423 -26.86 -10.19 29.06
N THR A 424 -26.40 -8.96 28.86
CA THR A 424 -27.09 -7.87 28.14
C THR A 424 -26.80 -7.82 26.64
N ASP A 425 -25.82 -8.59 26.14
CA ASP A 425 -25.44 -8.67 24.74
C ASP A 425 -26.24 -9.78 24.03
N VAL A 426 -27.33 -9.41 23.34
CA VAL A 426 -28.15 -10.41 22.61
C VAL A 426 -27.70 -10.48 21.15
N ALA A 427 -27.11 -11.61 20.78
CA ALA A 427 -27.04 -12.06 19.39
C ALA A 427 -28.29 -12.91 19.09
N ARG A 428 -29.36 -12.30 18.54
CA ARG A 428 -30.60 -13.04 18.21
C ARG A 428 -30.50 -13.58 16.79
N TYR A 429 -30.93 -14.83 16.63
CA TYR A 429 -31.05 -15.56 15.38
C TYR A 429 -32.52 -15.74 15.05
N GLU A 430 -32.94 -15.28 13.88
CA GLU A 430 -34.25 -15.64 13.31
C GLU A 430 -34.08 -16.07 11.86
N ARG A 431 -34.55 -17.28 11.57
CA ARG A 431 -34.67 -17.80 10.21
C ARG A 431 -36.00 -17.29 9.66
N GLY A 432 -36.06 -16.01 9.28
CA GLY A 432 -37.17 -15.50 8.48
C GLY A 432 -37.12 -16.13 7.09
N ASP A 433 -38.27 -16.47 6.50
CA ASP A 433 -38.48 -17.03 5.14
C ASP A 433 -37.77 -18.35 4.74
N GLY A 434 -36.87 -18.88 5.59
CA GLY A 434 -36.14 -20.13 5.32
C GLY A 434 -34.82 -19.94 4.55
N THR A 435 -34.52 -18.74 4.05
CA THR A 435 -33.31 -18.43 3.25
C THR A 435 -32.45 -17.30 3.81
N SER A 436 -33.00 -16.49 4.72
CA SER A 436 -32.34 -15.29 5.25
C SER A 436 -31.78 -15.52 6.66
N LEU A 437 -30.48 -15.26 6.86
CA LEU A 437 -29.83 -15.24 8.18
C LEU A 437 -29.92 -13.82 8.75
N VAL A 438 -30.74 -13.57 9.78
CA VAL A 438 -30.69 -12.29 10.51
C VAL A 438 -29.80 -12.42 11.76
N VAL A 439 -28.75 -11.59 11.83
CA VAL A 439 -27.92 -11.43 13.03
C VAL A 439 -28.19 -10.06 13.62
N GLU A 440 -28.79 -10.01 14.80
CA GLU A 440 -28.90 -8.76 15.56
C GLU A 440 -27.79 -8.68 16.60
N CYS A 441 -26.98 -7.64 16.59
CA CYS A 441 -26.05 -7.31 17.67
C CYS A 441 -26.59 -6.08 18.38
N ARG A 442 -27.06 -6.26 19.62
CA ARG A 442 -27.50 -5.15 20.49
C ARG A 442 -26.53 -4.97 21.65
N LYS A 443 -26.19 -3.73 21.96
CA LYS A 443 -25.32 -3.41 23.09
C LYS A 443 -25.60 -2.06 23.72
N ASP A 444 -25.68 -2.04 25.05
CA ASP A 444 -25.94 -0.84 25.86
C ASP A 444 -24.64 -0.18 26.40
N GLU A 445 -23.52 -0.93 26.44
CA GLU A 445 -22.21 -0.49 26.94
C GLU A 445 -21.10 -0.48 25.86
N ALA A 446 -19.96 0.15 26.15
CA ALA A 446 -18.83 0.18 25.22
C ALA A 446 -18.14 -1.20 25.11
N GLY A 447 -17.93 -1.68 23.88
CA GLY A 447 -17.12 -2.86 23.56
C GLY A 447 -17.70 -3.73 22.43
N PRO A 448 -17.05 -4.83 22.03
CA PRO A 448 -17.51 -5.65 20.91
C PRO A 448 -18.64 -6.61 21.30
N CYS A 449 -19.58 -6.80 20.39
CA CYS A 449 -20.57 -7.89 20.31
C CYS A 449 -20.50 -8.45 18.89
N TYR A 450 -20.42 -9.77 18.73
CA TYR A 450 -20.30 -10.37 17.40
C TYR A 450 -20.92 -11.76 17.29
N TRP A 451 -21.40 -12.06 16.10
CA TRP A 451 -21.67 -13.42 15.63
C TRP A 451 -20.44 -13.95 14.89
N ALA A 452 -20.19 -15.26 14.99
CA ALA A 452 -19.10 -15.93 14.29
C ALA A 452 -19.57 -17.24 13.66
N HIS A 453 -19.14 -17.52 12.45
CA HIS A 453 -19.30 -18.80 11.78
C HIS A 453 -17.99 -19.21 11.12
N SER A 454 -17.77 -20.51 10.93
CA SER A 454 -16.51 -20.96 10.37
C SER A 454 -16.67 -22.09 9.37
N VAL A 455 -15.98 -21.96 8.25
CA VAL A 455 -16.02 -22.91 7.13
C VAL A 455 -14.61 -23.43 6.88
N ALA A 456 -14.47 -24.76 6.72
CA ALA A 456 -13.22 -25.37 6.28
C ALA A 456 -13.01 -25.06 4.79
N VAL A 457 -11.81 -24.65 4.41
CA VAL A 457 -11.45 -24.38 3.02
C VAL A 457 -10.11 -25.03 2.68
N ALA A 458 -9.94 -25.44 1.44
CA ALA A 458 -8.71 -26.05 0.96
C ALA A 458 -7.80 -24.99 0.32
N GLY A 459 -7.01 -24.29 1.15
CA GLY A 459 -5.89 -23.47 0.69
C GLY A 459 -6.23 -22.04 0.23
N GLU A 460 -5.36 -21.51 -0.63
CA GLU A 460 -5.45 -20.15 -1.20
C GLU A 460 -6.64 -20.02 -2.17
N GLY A 461 -7.35 -18.89 -2.12
CA GLY A 461 -8.47 -18.62 -3.03
C GLY A 461 -9.00 -17.19 -2.90
N GLU A 462 -9.75 -16.73 -3.90
CA GLU A 462 -10.48 -15.48 -3.80
C GLU A 462 -11.91 -15.71 -3.32
N TYR A 463 -12.34 -14.87 -2.40
CA TYR A 463 -13.63 -14.97 -1.74
C TYR A 463 -14.28 -13.60 -1.67
N VAL A 464 -15.61 -13.61 -1.62
CA VAL A 464 -16.43 -12.44 -1.34
C VAL A 464 -17.24 -12.74 -0.09
N LEU A 465 -17.08 -11.88 0.92
CA LEU A 465 -17.98 -11.82 2.07
C LEU A 465 -18.90 -10.62 1.86
N ALA A 466 -20.19 -10.85 1.76
CA ALA A 466 -21.19 -9.79 1.55
C ALA A 466 -22.45 -10.05 2.38
N GLY A 467 -23.26 -9.02 2.57
CA GLY A 467 -24.56 -9.08 3.23
C GLY A 467 -25.22 -7.71 3.22
N ASP A 468 -26.42 -7.61 3.79
CA ASP A 468 -27.08 -6.33 4.02
C ASP A 468 -27.02 -5.98 5.50
N ILE A 469 -26.94 -4.70 5.81
CA ILE A 469 -26.86 -4.16 7.16
C ILE A 469 -27.92 -3.09 7.37
N GLU A 470 -28.57 -3.11 8.53
CA GLU A 470 -29.42 -2.05 9.07
C GLU A 470 -28.87 -1.65 10.45
N THR A 471 -28.90 -0.37 10.80
CA THR A 471 -28.33 0.11 12.06
C THR A 471 -29.27 1.07 12.78
N GLU A 472 -29.32 0.99 14.11
CA GLU A 472 -30.24 1.78 14.92
C GLU A 472 -29.56 2.24 16.20
N GLY A 473 -29.68 3.53 16.53
CA GLY A 473 -29.17 4.09 17.79
C GLY A 473 -27.66 3.94 17.99
N LEU A 474 -26.87 3.88 16.91
CA LEU A 474 -25.41 3.79 16.99
C LEU A 474 -24.81 5.01 17.70
N SER A 475 -23.91 4.80 18.66
CA SER A 475 -23.08 5.88 19.18
C SER A 475 -22.13 6.41 18.11
N GLU A 476 -21.66 7.66 18.25
CA GLU A 476 -20.74 8.28 17.27
C GLU A 476 -19.46 7.48 17.01
N GLN A 477 -19.05 6.65 17.99
CA GLN A 477 -17.85 5.82 17.92
C GLN A 477 -18.14 4.36 17.54
N ALA A 478 -19.42 4.00 17.37
CA ALA A 478 -19.78 2.64 17.05
C ALA A 478 -19.25 2.22 15.68
N THR A 479 -18.71 1.01 15.61
CA THR A 479 -18.22 0.40 14.37
C THR A 479 -19.03 -0.85 14.08
N VAL A 480 -19.50 -0.99 12.84
CA VAL A 480 -20.22 -2.18 12.39
C VAL A 480 -19.54 -2.76 11.16
N ALA A 481 -19.31 -4.08 11.13
CA ALA A 481 -18.65 -4.72 10.00
C ALA A 481 -18.98 -6.21 9.86
N LEU A 482 -18.88 -6.70 8.62
CA LEU A 482 -18.62 -8.10 8.32
C LEU A 482 -17.11 -8.33 8.21
N CYS A 483 -16.60 -9.33 8.90
CA CYS A 483 -15.17 -9.64 8.98
C CYS A 483 -14.93 -11.10 8.60
N VAL A 484 -13.71 -11.42 8.17
CA VAL A 484 -13.25 -12.79 7.95
C VAL A 484 -11.79 -12.95 8.38
N GLN A 485 -11.53 -13.98 9.19
CA GLN A 485 -10.19 -14.43 9.54
C GLN A 485 -9.83 -15.66 8.74
N CYS A 486 -8.66 -15.64 8.09
CA CYS A 486 -8.04 -16.81 7.48
C CYS A 486 -7.16 -17.48 8.53
N ARG A 487 -7.45 -18.74 8.87
CA ARG A 487 -6.70 -19.52 9.86
C ARG A 487 -6.03 -20.72 9.21
N ASN A 488 -4.80 -21.03 9.64
CA ASN A 488 -4.09 -22.23 9.22
C ASN A 488 -4.58 -23.47 9.98
N ALA A 489 -4.03 -24.64 9.66
CA ALA A 489 -4.38 -25.92 10.31
C ALA A 489 -4.12 -25.93 11.83
N ALA A 490 -3.17 -25.15 12.33
CA ALA A 490 -2.90 -24.98 13.75
C ALA A 490 -3.86 -23.96 14.44
N GLY A 491 -4.81 -23.40 13.69
CA GLY A 491 -5.75 -22.39 14.18
C GLY A 491 -5.17 -20.98 14.30
N LYS A 492 -3.91 -20.74 13.90
CA LYS A 492 -3.29 -19.40 13.90
C LYS A 492 -3.89 -18.54 12.79
N GLN A 493 -4.24 -17.30 13.10
CA GLN A 493 -4.65 -16.31 12.10
C GLN A 493 -3.46 -15.95 11.20
N ILE A 494 -3.65 -16.11 9.90
CA ILE A 494 -2.65 -15.81 8.85
C ILE A 494 -3.16 -14.80 7.82
N GLY A 495 -4.43 -14.39 7.91
CA GLY A 495 -5.01 -13.33 7.09
C GLY A 495 -6.29 -12.79 7.73
N PHE A 496 -6.67 -11.57 7.35
CA PHE A 496 -7.89 -10.91 7.81
C PHE A 496 -8.43 -9.98 6.72
N ALA A 497 -9.74 -9.90 6.59
CA ALA A 497 -10.41 -8.90 5.78
C ALA A 497 -11.71 -8.46 6.47
N SER A 498 -12.17 -7.24 6.22
CA SER A 498 -13.46 -6.77 6.70
C SER A 498 -14.09 -5.78 5.73
N THR A 499 -15.41 -5.66 5.76
CA THR A 499 -16.10 -4.49 5.21
C THR A 499 -15.57 -3.26 5.94
N ALA A 500 -15.46 -2.13 5.23
CA ALA A 500 -14.84 -0.92 5.77
C ALA A 500 -15.42 -0.57 7.15
N GLN A 501 -14.53 -0.48 8.15
CA GLN A 501 -14.85 -0.04 9.49
C GLN A 501 -14.72 1.48 9.53
N VAL A 502 -15.85 2.19 9.61
CA VAL A 502 -15.83 3.63 9.79
C VAL A 502 -16.85 4.02 10.86
N PRO A 503 -16.37 4.54 12.00
CA PRO A 503 -17.23 5.26 12.93
C PRO A 503 -17.98 6.36 12.19
N GLY A 504 -19.32 6.30 12.21
CA GLY A 504 -20.20 7.29 11.59
C GLY A 504 -20.46 7.13 10.08
N GLN A 505 -19.97 6.09 9.40
CA GLN A 505 -20.34 5.84 7.98
C GLN A 505 -21.76 5.29 7.84
N PHE A 506 -22.21 4.52 8.83
CA PHE A 506 -23.61 4.14 8.96
C PHE A 506 -24.25 5.17 9.88
N ALA A 507 -24.89 6.20 9.31
CA ALA A 507 -25.88 6.94 10.07
C ALA A 507 -26.94 5.93 10.57
N PRO A 508 -27.54 6.13 11.77
CA PRO A 508 -28.71 5.36 12.17
C PRO A 508 -29.70 5.36 11.00
N SER A 509 -29.91 4.18 10.43
CA SER A 509 -30.67 3.98 9.22
C SER A 509 -31.53 2.76 9.43
N HIS A 510 -32.84 2.97 9.41
CA HIS A 510 -33.85 1.91 9.32
C HIS A 510 -33.94 1.33 7.89
N GLU A 511 -33.00 1.71 7.01
CA GLU A 511 -32.88 1.17 5.65
C GLU A 511 -31.71 0.19 5.55
N TRP A 512 -31.99 -0.95 4.91
CA TRP A 512 -30.99 -1.96 4.61
C TRP A 512 -30.00 -1.48 3.54
N THR A 513 -28.72 -1.52 3.86
CA THR A 513 -27.62 -1.16 2.96
C THR A 513 -26.79 -2.40 2.63
N SER A 514 -26.48 -2.65 1.37
CA SER A 514 -25.60 -3.76 0.99
C SER A 514 -24.13 -3.43 1.27
N ILE A 515 -23.42 -4.36 1.89
CA ILE A 515 -22.00 -4.26 2.22
C ILE A 515 -21.25 -5.50 1.75
N GLY A 516 -19.99 -5.33 1.37
CA GLY A 516 -19.17 -6.47 0.95
C GLY A 516 -17.68 -6.17 0.94
N VAL A 517 -16.90 -7.23 1.09
CA VAL A 517 -15.45 -7.23 0.95
C VAL A 517 -15.03 -8.41 0.10
N ARG A 518 -14.23 -8.14 -0.92
CA ARG A 518 -13.49 -9.15 -1.67
C ARG A 518 -12.12 -9.31 -1.03
N PHE A 519 -11.68 -10.54 -0.83
CA PHE A 519 -10.37 -10.83 -0.24
C PHE A 519 -9.76 -12.10 -0.83
N THR A 520 -8.43 -12.18 -0.73
CA THR A 520 -7.67 -13.37 -1.09
C THR A 520 -7.24 -14.07 0.19
N ALA A 521 -7.70 -15.31 0.40
CA ALA A 521 -7.24 -16.12 1.51
C ALA A 521 -5.78 -16.53 1.26
N PRO A 522 -4.83 -16.26 2.17
CA PRO A 522 -3.42 -16.60 1.97
C PRO A 522 -3.18 -18.11 1.83
N ALA A 523 -2.08 -18.49 1.18
CA ALA A 523 -1.61 -19.86 1.17
C ALA A 523 -1.50 -20.45 2.59
N GLY A 524 -1.91 -21.70 2.74
CA GLY A 524 -1.98 -22.38 4.03
C GLY A 524 -3.25 -22.09 4.85
N THR A 525 -4.23 -21.36 4.29
CA THR A 525 -5.55 -21.23 4.91
C THR A 525 -6.27 -22.57 4.89
N ALA A 526 -6.60 -23.07 6.08
CA ALA A 526 -7.39 -24.28 6.28
C ALA A 526 -8.84 -23.96 6.68
N LYS A 527 -9.08 -22.74 7.18
CA LYS A 527 -10.36 -22.34 7.76
C LYS A 527 -10.60 -20.85 7.58
N LEU A 528 -11.80 -20.50 7.12
CA LEU A 528 -12.32 -19.13 7.14
C LEU A 528 -13.26 -18.99 8.33
N VAL A 529 -13.05 -17.96 9.16
CA VAL A 529 -13.96 -17.62 10.25
C VAL A 529 -14.59 -16.27 9.92
N THR A 530 -15.87 -16.26 9.58
CA THR A 530 -16.64 -15.06 9.28
C THR A 530 -17.28 -14.52 10.55
N PHE A 531 -17.32 -13.20 10.71
CA PHE A 531 -17.94 -12.53 11.83
C PHE A 531 -18.85 -11.40 11.36
N ALA A 532 -19.96 -11.19 12.06
CA ALA A 532 -20.74 -9.96 11.98
C ALA A 532 -20.60 -9.27 13.33
N MET A 533 -20.15 -8.02 13.35
CA MET A 533 -19.66 -7.36 14.56
C MET A 533 -20.25 -5.96 14.71
N LEU A 534 -20.67 -5.63 15.93
CA LEU A 534 -20.89 -4.28 16.43
C LEU A 534 -19.87 -4.01 17.55
N ASN A 535 -19.13 -2.90 17.47
CA ASN A 535 -18.26 -2.43 18.54
C ASN A 535 -18.68 -1.01 18.94
N GLY A 536 -19.38 -0.88 20.06
CA GLY A 536 -20.01 0.37 20.50
C GLY A 536 -21.46 0.17 20.95
N ARG A 537 -22.15 1.26 21.29
CA ARG A 537 -23.56 1.24 21.72
C ARG A 537 -24.48 1.33 20.51
N GLY A 538 -25.59 0.59 20.54
CA GLY A 538 -26.63 0.61 19.52
C GLY A 538 -27.06 -0.79 19.08
N THR A 539 -27.70 -0.86 17.92
CA THR A 539 -28.13 -2.11 17.29
C THR A 539 -27.65 -2.16 15.85
N ALA A 540 -27.13 -3.32 15.46
CA ALA A 540 -26.81 -3.65 14.08
C ALA A 540 -27.51 -4.95 13.70
N ARG A 541 -28.28 -4.93 12.62
CA ARG A 541 -28.92 -6.11 12.05
C ARG A 541 -28.24 -6.44 10.73
N PHE A 542 -27.85 -7.68 10.54
CA PHE A 542 -27.28 -8.18 9.29
C PHE A 542 -28.23 -9.19 8.69
N ARG A 543 -28.46 -9.12 7.38
CA ARG A 543 -29.17 -10.17 6.64
C ARG A 543 -28.42 -10.60 5.38
N SER A 544 -28.86 -11.69 4.76
CA SER A 544 -28.32 -12.15 3.48
C SER A 544 -26.79 -12.39 3.49
N VAL A 545 -26.20 -12.70 4.65
CA VAL A 545 -24.75 -12.87 4.78
C VAL A 545 -24.31 -14.09 3.97
N ARG A 546 -23.39 -13.86 3.05
CA ARG A 546 -22.87 -14.84 2.11
C ARG A 546 -21.36 -14.80 2.06
N LEU A 547 -20.75 -15.99 2.07
CA LEU A 547 -19.34 -16.20 1.78
C LEU A 547 -19.27 -17.04 0.50
N VAL A 548 -18.77 -16.44 -0.58
CA VAL A 548 -18.77 -17.08 -1.90
C VAL A 548 -17.34 -17.12 -2.42
N ALA A 549 -16.88 -18.29 -2.84
CA ALA A 549 -15.65 -18.40 -3.62
C ALA A 549 -15.88 -17.80 -5.01
N VAL A 550 -15.04 -16.85 -5.42
CA VAL A 550 -15.17 -16.17 -6.72
C VAL A 550 -14.04 -16.55 -7.66
N PRO A 551 -14.29 -16.61 -8.98
CA PRO A 551 -13.21 -16.74 -9.94
C PRO A 551 -12.34 -15.48 -9.86
N VAL A 552 -11.04 -15.71 -9.78
CA VAL A 552 -10.00 -14.69 -9.88
C VAL A 552 -10.31 -13.78 -11.07
N GLY A 553 -10.45 -12.47 -10.83
CA GLY A 553 -10.67 -11.47 -11.88
C GLY A 553 -12.13 -11.15 -12.30
N THR A 554 -13.15 -11.78 -11.71
CA THR A 554 -14.57 -11.45 -12.04
C THR A 554 -14.99 -10.11 -11.42
N ALA A 555 -15.49 -9.12 -12.17
CA ALA A 555 -16.03 -7.89 -11.58
C ALA A 555 -17.32 -8.17 -10.77
N ILE A 556 -17.51 -7.48 -9.64
CA ILE A 556 -18.72 -7.59 -8.81
C ILE A 556 -19.56 -6.34 -9.03
N HIS A 557 -20.84 -6.52 -9.34
CA HIS A 557 -21.84 -5.46 -9.17
C HIS A 557 -22.36 -5.54 -7.73
N PRO A 558 -22.34 -4.43 -6.96
CA PRO A 558 -22.74 -4.42 -5.55
C PRO A 558 -24.16 -4.92 -5.32
#